data_AF-A0A8T3AR82-F1
#
_entry.id   AF-A0A8T3AR82-F1
#
_cell.length_a   1.000
_cell.length_b   1.000
_cell.length_c   1.000
_cell.angle_alpha   90.00
_cell.angle_beta   90.00
_cell.angle_gamma   90.00
#
_symmetry.space_group_name_H-M   'P 1'
#
loop_
_entity.id
_entity.type
_entity.pdbx_description
1 polymer ?
#
loop_
_entity_poly.entity_id
_entity_poly.type
_entity_poly.pdbx_seq_one_letter_code
_entity_poly.pdbx_strand_id
1 'polypeptide(L)'
;MGDQESSSSLSPTSATLAGTPTDLAIPVSLKFIISNLKNIIPHSLTPENYAIWRIQIFQHLSANGYADHLTGKTIPPADTTSQEHDRWHLIDNNLISALFSTISPALLPYVITSTIAQEVWSILECRLQSTSHSRVIQLKNELHHVQMNNLTKQQYLSQIKNLVDNIAASGATIDPEDIVLYILNGLPSTYNSFKTAIRTSPSLPILIISTHYSAVRRYT
;
A
#
# COMPACT_ATOMS: atom_id res chain seq x y z
N MET A 1 30.09 -81.12 18.56
CA MET A 1 29.43 -81.88 19.64
C MET A 1 29.46 -81.00 20.87
N GLY A 2 28.29 -80.57 21.37
CA GLY A 2 28.10 -79.75 22.59
C GLY A 2 28.41 -78.25 22.40
N ASP A 3 27.46 -77.33 22.21
CA ASP A 3 26.32 -76.87 23.04
C ASP A 3 26.62 -75.58 23.83
N GLN A 4 25.77 -74.59 23.55
CA GLN A 4 25.22 -73.53 24.41
C GLN A 4 26.15 -72.61 25.23
N GLU A 5 26.11 -71.31 24.87
CA GLU A 5 25.67 -70.30 25.83
C GLU A 5 24.85 -69.22 25.13
N SER A 6 23.56 -69.16 25.45
CA SER A 6 22.69 -68.01 25.22
C SER A 6 22.83 -67.06 26.42
N SER A 7 22.97 -65.76 26.17
CA SER A 7 22.17 -64.70 26.82
C SER A 7 22.61 -63.29 26.40
N SER A 8 21.84 -62.74 25.46
CA SER A 8 21.23 -61.41 25.50
C SER A 8 21.93 -60.24 26.22
N SER A 9 22.34 -59.25 25.43
CA SER A 9 22.16 -57.84 25.82
C SER A 9 21.89 -56.99 24.58
N LEU A 10 20.66 -56.47 24.51
CA LEU A 10 20.16 -55.55 23.49
C LEU A 10 20.94 -54.24 23.51
N SER A 11 21.29 -53.72 22.33
CA SER A 11 21.58 -52.31 22.12
C SER A 11 20.73 -51.83 20.93
N PRO A 12 19.96 -50.75 21.07
CA PRO A 12 18.99 -50.35 20.07
C PRO A 12 19.70 -49.76 18.85
N THR A 13 19.37 -50.32 17.68
CA THR A 13 19.66 -49.78 16.36
C THR A 13 19.31 -48.30 16.32
N SER A 14 20.29 -47.46 15.99
CA SER A 14 20.13 -46.03 15.79
C SER A 14 18.92 -45.78 14.89
N ALA A 15 17.96 -45.02 15.42
CA ALA A 15 16.86 -44.48 14.66
C ALA A 15 17.42 -43.65 13.51
N THR A 16 17.21 -44.12 12.29
CA THR A 16 17.20 -43.28 11.10
C THR A 16 16.25 -42.12 11.38
N LEU A 17 16.80 -40.92 11.56
CA LEU A 17 16.05 -39.66 11.49
C LEU A 17 15.46 -39.57 10.09
N ALA A 18 14.30 -40.18 9.90
CA ALA A 18 13.43 -39.89 8.77
C ALA A 18 13.15 -38.38 8.84
N GLY A 19 13.64 -37.65 7.84
CA GLY A 19 13.26 -36.26 7.63
C GLY A 19 11.74 -36.20 7.65
N THR A 20 11.19 -35.37 8.53
CA THR A 20 9.78 -35.00 8.46
C THR A 20 9.50 -34.56 7.02
N PRO A 21 8.51 -35.12 6.32
CA PRO A 21 8.06 -34.53 5.07
C PRO A 21 7.58 -33.12 5.47
N THR A 22 8.34 -32.09 5.08
CA THR A 22 7.91 -30.71 5.29
C THR A 22 6.65 -30.58 4.45
N ASP A 23 5.47 -30.72 5.06
CA ASP A 23 4.23 -30.67 4.30
C ASP A 23 4.14 -29.31 3.57
N LEU A 24 3.68 -29.30 2.32
CA LEU A 24 3.54 -28.09 1.52
C LEU A 24 2.41 -27.23 2.11
N ALA A 25 2.71 -26.52 3.19
CA ALA A 25 1.76 -25.73 3.95
C ALA A 25 1.96 -24.22 3.68
N ILE A 26 0.85 -23.50 3.56
CA ILE A 26 0.85 -22.04 3.45
C ILE A 26 1.46 -21.46 4.74
N PRO A 27 2.50 -20.61 4.64
CA PRO A 27 3.11 -19.97 5.80
C PRO A 27 2.09 -19.20 6.65
N VAL A 28 2.24 -19.24 7.98
CA VAL A 28 1.31 -18.59 8.92
C VAL A 28 1.24 -17.07 8.70
N SER A 29 2.38 -16.43 8.46
CA SER A 29 2.47 -15.01 8.09
C SER A 29 1.68 -14.70 6.82
N LEU A 30 1.78 -15.56 5.80
CA LEU A 30 1.03 -15.40 4.56
C LEU A 30 -0.48 -15.57 4.78
N LYS A 31 -0.91 -16.58 5.56
CA LYS A 31 -2.33 -16.76 5.93
C LYS A 31 -2.87 -15.51 6.63
N PHE A 32 -2.12 -14.96 7.59
CA PHE A 32 -2.52 -13.75 8.30
C PHE A 32 -2.71 -12.56 7.35
N ILE A 33 -1.78 -12.35 6.41
CA ILE A 33 -1.88 -11.27 5.42
C ILE A 33 -3.13 -11.45 4.56
N ILE A 34 -3.32 -12.61 3.94
CA ILE A 34 -4.45 -12.84 3.01
C ILE A 34 -5.79 -12.62 3.74
N SER A 35 -5.91 -13.09 4.98
CA SER A 35 -7.13 -12.93 5.77
C SER A 35 -7.39 -11.49 6.21
N ASN A 36 -6.34 -10.68 6.38
CA ASN A 36 -6.47 -9.30 6.87
C ASN A 36 -6.33 -8.23 5.79
N LEU A 37 -5.91 -8.59 4.57
CA LEU A 37 -5.54 -7.60 3.55
C LEU A 37 -6.70 -6.66 3.21
N LYS A 38 -7.93 -7.16 3.16
CA LYS A 38 -9.14 -6.34 2.97
C LYS A 38 -9.46 -5.39 4.14
N ASN A 39 -9.08 -5.76 5.37
CA ASN A 39 -9.27 -4.89 6.53
C ASN A 39 -8.20 -3.79 6.57
N ILE A 40 -6.99 -4.14 6.13
CA ILE A 40 -5.85 -3.24 6.05
C ILE A 40 -6.00 -2.25 4.90
N ILE A 41 -6.60 -2.68 3.80
CA ILE A 41 -6.84 -1.89 2.59
C ILE A 41 -8.35 -1.74 2.42
N PRO A 42 -8.98 -0.77 3.11
CA PRO A 42 -10.43 -0.65 3.19
C PRO A 42 -11.07 -0.20 1.87
N HIS A 43 -10.27 0.42 1.00
CA HIS A 43 -10.71 0.88 -0.32
C HIS A 43 -10.06 0.06 -1.40
N SER A 44 -10.88 -0.51 -2.28
CA SER A 44 -10.37 -1.21 -3.45
C SER A 44 -9.57 -0.26 -4.36
N LEU A 45 -8.59 -0.79 -5.07
CA LEU A 45 -7.73 -0.04 -5.96
C LEU A 45 -8.56 0.67 -7.04
N THR A 46 -8.40 1.97 -7.14
CA THR A 46 -8.90 2.82 -8.21
C THR A 46 -7.75 3.68 -8.77
N PRO A 47 -7.90 4.30 -9.95
CA PRO A 47 -6.89 5.22 -10.46
C PRO A 47 -6.57 6.38 -9.51
N GLU A 48 -7.54 6.81 -8.70
CA GLU A 48 -7.42 7.95 -7.79
C GLU A 48 -6.63 7.62 -6.53
N ASN A 49 -6.65 6.36 -6.06
CA ASN A 49 -5.99 5.94 -4.82
C ASN A 49 -4.76 5.06 -5.05
N TYR A 50 -4.33 4.88 -6.31
CA TYR A 50 -3.24 3.97 -6.67
C TYR A 50 -1.97 4.19 -5.85
N ALA A 51 -1.58 5.45 -5.59
CA ALA A 51 -0.36 5.73 -4.85
C ALA A 51 -0.45 5.23 -3.39
N ILE A 52 -1.56 5.49 -2.69
CA ILE A 52 -1.80 4.96 -1.34
C ILE A 52 -1.82 3.43 -1.38
N TRP A 53 -2.61 2.85 -2.29
CA TRP A 53 -2.78 1.40 -2.39
C TRP A 53 -1.44 0.70 -2.63
N ARG A 54 -0.62 1.23 -3.55
CA ARG A 54 0.70 0.70 -3.88
C ARG A 54 1.62 0.71 -2.66
N ILE A 55 1.67 1.82 -1.93
CA ILE A 55 2.51 1.95 -0.73
C ILE A 55 2.06 0.95 0.34
N GLN A 56 0.75 0.86 0.60
CA GLN A 56 0.20 -0.07 1.60
C GLN A 56 0.55 -1.52 1.25
N ILE A 57 0.18 -2.00 0.06
CA ILE A 57 0.49 -3.38 -0.37
C ILE A 57 1.99 -3.68 -0.23
N PHE A 58 2.83 -2.79 -0.77
CA PHE A 58 4.27 -3.00 -0.77
C PHE A 58 4.84 -3.08 0.66
N GLN A 59 4.43 -2.17 1.55
CA GLN A 59 4.88 -2.18 2.95
C GLN A 59 4.41 -3.41 3.70
N HIS A 60 3.15 -3.83 3.53
CA HIS A 60 2.61 -5.01 4.21
C HIS A 60 3.28 -6.31 3.76
N LEU A 61 3.53 -6.47 2.45
CA LEU A 61 4.26 -7.62 1.96
C LEU A 61 5.75 -7.56 2.32
N SER A 62 6.36 -6.38 2.32
CA SER A 62 7.76 -6.19 2.73
C SER A 62 7.99 -6.55 4.19
N ALA A 63 7.08 -6.13 5.09
CA ALA A 63 7.14 -6.45 6.52
C ALA A 63 7.09 -7.96 6.81
N ASN A 64 6.61 -8.77 5.85
CA ASN A 64 6.48 -10.21 5.98
C ASN A 64 7.39 -11.00 5.02
N GLY A 65 8.30 -10.33 4.31
CA GLY A 65 9.27 -10.98 3.41
C GLY A 65 8.74 -11.41 2.04
N TYR A 66 7.60 -10.87 1.58
CA TYR A 66 6.96 -11.24 0.31
C TYR A 66 7.09 -10.18 -0.80
N ALA A 67 7.69 -9.03 -0.54
CA ALA A 67 7.84 -7.95 -1.54
C ALA A 67 8.64 -8.37 -2.78
N ASP A 68 9.54 -9.35 -2.63
CA ASP A 68 10.40 -9.82 -3.72
C ASP A 68 9.63 -10.63 -4.79
N HIS A 69 8.46 -11.18 -4.45
CA HIS A 69 7.52 -11.75 -5.43
C HIS A 69 6.90 -10.68 -6.33
N LEU A 70 6.64 -9.48 -5.79
CA LEU A 70 6.09 -8.37 -6.58
C LEU A 70 7.13 -7.76 -7.52
N THR A 71 8.38 -7.67 -7.06
CA THR A 71 9.47 -7.03 -7.82
C THR A 71 10.17 -7.98 -8.77
N GLY A 72 9.86 -9.28 -8.72
CA GLY A 72 10.51 -10.31 -9.54
C GLY A 72 11.93 -10.64 -9.07
N LYS A 73 12.34 -10.20 -7.89
CA LYS A 73 13.64 -10.58 -7.29
C LYS A 73 13.66 -12.04 -6.86
N THR A 74 12.51 -12.56 -6.40
CA THR A 74 12.34 -13.99 -6.15
C THR A 74 11.77 -14.63 -7.41
N ILE A 75 12.65 -15.27 -8.19
CA ILE A 75 12.25 -16.04 -9.37
C ILE A 75 11.85 -17.47 -8.99
N PRO A 76 10.95 -18.12 -9.76
CA PRO A 76 10.64 -19.52 -9.56
C PRO A 76 11.91 -20.37 -9.73
N PRO A 77 12.15 -21.37 -8.87
CA PRO A 77 13.25 -22.32 -9.03
C PRO A 77 13.21 -23.01 -10.41
N ALA A 78 14.38 -23.22 -11.02
CA ALA A 78 14.48 -23.81 -12.36
C ALA A 78 14.09 -25.30 -12.40
N ASP A 79 14.26 -26.01 -11.27
CA ASP A 79 13.84 -27.39 -11.13
C ASP A 79 12.35 -27.46 -10.81
N THR A 80 11.55 -27.75 -11.82
CA THR A 80 10.09 -27.83 -11.72
C THR A 80 9.60 -29.02 -10.90
N THR A 81 10.48 -29.97 -10.58
CA THR A 81 10.14 -31.14 -9.74
C THR A 81 10.52 -30.94 -8.27
N SER A 82 11.18 -29.83 -7.96
CA SER A 82 11.61 -29.50 -6.61
C SER A 82 10.44 -29.07 -5.73
N GLN A 83 10.52 -29.41 -4.45
CA GLN A 83 9.55 -28.95 -3.46
C GLN A 83 9.57 -27.42 -3.30
N GLU A 84 10.74 -26.80 -3.52
CA GLU A 84 10.93 -25.36 -3.51
C GLU A 84 10.14 -24.67 -4.63
N HIS A 85 10.05 -25.29 -5.82
CA HIS A 85 9.25 -24.78 -6.93
C HIS A 85 7.76 -24.76 -6.56
N ASP A 86 7.24 -25.87 -6.03
CA ASP A 86 5.84 -25.95 -5.58
C ASP A 86 5.55 -24.96 -4.45
N ARG A 87 6.48 -24.80 -3.51
CA ARG A 87 6.37 -23.82 -2.43
C ARG A 87 6.35 -22.39 -2.95
N TRP A 88 7.19 -22.06 -3.94
CA TRP A 88 7.21 -20.74 -4.56
C TRP A 88 5.84 -20.42 -5.20
N HIS A 89 5.30 -21.35 -6.00
CA HIS A 89 3.99 -21.19 -6.63
C HIS A 89 2.85 -21.13 -5.62
N LEU A 90 2.94 -21.91 -4.54
CA LEU A 90 1.96 -21.84 -3.46
C LEU A 90 1.91 -20.42 -2.87
N ILE A 91 3.06 -19.82 -2.60
CA ILE A 91 3.14 -18.45 -2.08
C ILE A 91 2.62 -17.46 -3.12
N ASP A 92 3.10 -17.56 -4.36
CA ASP A 92 2.79 -16.61 -5.42
C ASP A 92 1.29 -16.58 -5.78
N ASN A 93 0.67 -17.75 -5.94
CA ASN A 93 -0.77 -17.86 -6.20
C ASN A 93 -1.63 -17.26 -5.08
N ASN A 94 -1.19 -17.44 -3.83
CA ASN A 94 -1.87 -16.85 -2.68
C ASN A 94 -1.72 -15.32 -2.66
N LEU A 95 -0.57 -14.78 -3.08
CA LEU A 95 -0.37 -13.35 -3.24
C LEU A 95 -1.24 -12.78 -4.37
N ILE A 96 -1.34 -13.46 -5.52
CA ILE A 96 -2.24 -13.07 -6.61
C ILE A 96 -3.69 -13.01 -6.12
N SER A 97 -4.15 -14.05 -5.42
CA SER A 97 -5.49 -14.09 -4.84
C SER A 97 -5.75 -12.90 -3.90
N ALA A 98 -4.78 -12.61 -3.04
CA ALA A 98 -4.85 -11.47 -2.13
C ALA A 98 -4.88 -10.14 -2.89
N LEU A 99 -4.04 -9.94 -3.90
CA LEU A 99 -4.02 -8.76 -4.75
C LEU A 99 -5.38 -8.55 -5.44
N PHE A 100 -5.91 -9.57 -6.11
CA PHE A 100 -7.23 -9.50 -6.76
C PHE A 100 -8.34 -9.12 -5.79
N SER A 101 -8.25 -9.57 -4.54
CA SER A 101 -9.23 -9.22 -3.50
C SER A 101 -9.27 -7.73 -3.14
N THR A 102 -8.19 -7.00 -3.44
CA THR A 102 -8.04 -5.55 -3.19
C THR A 102 -8.26 -4.69 -4.43
N ILE A 103 -8.40 -5.29 -5.61
CA ILE A 103 -8.55 -4.55 -6.87
C ILE A 103 -10.02 -4.29 -7.17
N SER A 104 -10.36 -3.08 -7.62
CA SER A 104 -11.75 -2.79 -8.01
C SER A 104 -12.17 -3.63 -9.22
N PRO A 105 -13.46 -3.99 -9.34
CA PRO A 105 -13.96 -4.76 -10.48
C PRO A 105 -13.66 -4.14 -11.85
N ALA A 106 -13.55 -2.80 -11.93
CA ALA A 106 -13.23 -2.09 -13.15
C ALA A 106 -11.78 -2.33 -13.64
N LEU A 107 -10.86 -2.70 -12.74
CA LEU A 107 -9.46 -2.93 -13.06
C LEU A 107 -9.09 -4.41 -13.19
N LEU A 108 -9.90 -5.32 -12.63
CA LEU A 108 -9.65 -6.77 -12.70
C LEU A 108 -9.45 -7.32 -14.13
N PRO A 109 -10.23 -6.91 -15.16
CA PRO A 109 -10.06 -7.44 -16.52
C PRO A 109 -8.65 -7.23 -17.10
N TYR A 110 -7.87 -6.28 -16.57
CA TYR A 110 -6.53 -5.99 -17.06
C TYR A 110 -5.45 -6.92 -16.47
N VAL A 111 -5.73 -7.56 -15.34
CA VAL A 111 -4.75 -8.39 -14.61
C VAL A 111 -5.18 -9.84 -14.43
N ILE A 112 -6.41 -10.19 -14.83
CA ILE A 112 -6.98 -11.53 -14.59
C ILE A 112 -6.24 -12.64 -15.35
N THR A 113 -5.53 -12.31 -16.43
CA THR A 113 -4.74 -13.28 -17.23
C THR A 113 -3.32 -13.46 -16.71
N SER A 114 -2.91 -12.71 -15.68
CA SER A 114 -1.58 -12.83 -15.08
C SER A 114 -1.41 -14.15 -14.34
N THR A 115 -0.24 -14.74 -14.51
CA THR A 115 0.12 -16.05 -13.94
C THR A 115 1.01 -15.94 -12.73
N ILE A 116 1.72 -14.81 -12.59
CA ILE A 116 2.58 -14.53 -11.44
C ILE A 116 2.28 -13.16 -10.82
N ALA A 117 2.53 -12.99 -9.52
CA ALA A 117 2.26 -11.76 -8.79
C ALA A 117 3.00 -10.54 -9.37
N GLN A 118 4.21 -10.74 -9.88
CA GLN A 118 5.00 -9.72 -10.55
C GLN A 118 4.29 -9.12 -11.78
N GLU A 119 3.60 -9.94 -12.57
CA GLU A 119 2.87 -9.48 -13.76
C GLU A 119 1.70 -8.59 -13.35
N VAL A 120 0.92 -9.02 -12.37
CA VAL A 120 -0.18 -8.21 -11.79
C VAL A 120 0.35 -6.87 -11.34
N TRP A 121 1.44 -6.87 -10.57
CA TRP A 121 2.06 -5.66 -10.04
C TRP A 121 2.53 -4.71 -11.15
N SER A 122 3.23 -5.24 -12.16
CA SER A 122 3.81 -4.46 -13.26
C SER A 122 2.75 -3.87 -14.18
N ILE A 123 1.66 -4.61 -14.46
CA ILE A 123 0.55 -4.13 -15.28
C ILE A 123 -0.16 -2.95 -14.60
N LEU A 124 -0.43 -3.08 -13.30
CA LEU A 124 -1.05 -1.99 -12.52
C LEU A 124 -0.14 -0.77 -12.48
N GLU A 125 1.16 -0.96 -12.28
CA GLU A 125 2.12 0.13 -12.26
C GLU A 125 2.18 0.87 -13.59
N CYS A 126 2.36 0.15 -14.69
CA CYS A 126 2.39 0.74 -16.03
C CYS A 126 1.11 1.52 -16.36
N ARG A 127 -0.05 0.98 -15.98
CA ARG A 127 -1.36 1.58 -16.29
C ARG A 127 -1.71 2.78 -15.42
N LEU A 128 -1.42 2.72 -14.12
CA LEU A 128 -1.93 3.69 -13.15
C LEU A 128 -0.91 4.76 -12.76
N GLN A 129 0.38 4.54 -12.98
CA GLN A 129 1.42 5.52 -12.63
C GLN A 129 1.30 6.82 -13.45
N SER A 130 1.09 6.72 -14.77
CA SER A 130 0.90 7.89 -15.64
C SER A 130 -0.37 8.67 -15.31
N THR A 131 -1.44 7.95 -14.97
CA THR A 131 -2.73 8.51 -14.54
C THR A 131 -2.58 9.26 -13.21
N SER A 132 -1.90 8.65 -12.24
CA SER A 132 -1.59 9.26 -10.94
C SER A 132 -0.78 10.56 -11.10
N HIS A 133 0.25 10.56 -11.94
CA HIS A 133 1.05 11.76 -12.19
C HIS A 133 0.24 12.88 -12.85
N SER A 134 -0.53 12.56 -13.89
CA SER A 134 -1.41 13.52 -14.56
C SER A 134 -2.46 14.10 -13.61
N ARG A 135 -3.01 13.24 -12.74
CA ARG A 135 -3.98 13.63 -11.71
C ARG A 135 -3.38 14.62 -10.70
N VAL A 136 -2.14 14.41 -10.26
CA VAL A 136 -1.42 15.37 -9.39
C VAL A 136 -1.31 16.74 -10.06
N ILE A 137 -0.92 16.78 -11.33
CA ILE A 137 -0.80 18.05 -12.08
C ILE A 137 -2.17 18.74 -12.17
N GLN A 138 -3.22 18.00 -12.54
CA GLN A 138 -4.57 18.54 -12.62
C GLN A 138 -5.03 19.12 -11.27
N LEU A 139 -4.85 18.37 -10.19
CA LEU A 139 -5.23 18.81 -8.85
C LEU A 139 -4.45 20.05 -8.38
N LYS A 140 -3.15 20.11 -8.66
CA LYS A 140 -2.33 21.31 -8.37
C LYS A 140 -2.82 22.52 -9.15
N ASN A 141 -3.22 22.34 -10.41
CA ASN A 141 -3.83 23.40 -11.21
C ASN A 141 -5.19 23.83 -10.64
N GLU A 142 -6.05 22.89 -10.24
CA GLU A 142 -7.33 23.21 -9.58
C GLU A 142 -7.11 23.99 -8.28
N LEU A 143 -6.12 23.59 -7.47
CA LEU A 143 -5.75 24.28 -6.24
C LEU A 143 -5.22 25.70 -6.49
N HIS A 144 -4.40 25.89 -7.53
CA HIS A 144 -3.87 27.21 -7.88
C HIS A 144 -4.99 28.18 -8.30
N HIS A 145 -6.06 27.69 -8.92
CA HIS A 145 -7.16 28.50 -9.44
C HIS A 145 -8.39 28.53 -8.53
N VAL A 146 -8.33 27.91 -7.34
CA VAL A 146 -9.45 27.90 -6.41
C VAL A 146 -9.74 29.32 -5.94
N GLN A 147 -11.01 29.72 -5.99
CA GLN A 147 -11.46 31.04 -5.56
C GLN A 147 -12.70 30.91 -4.69
N MET A 148 -12.78 31.73 -3.64
CA MET A 148 -13.92 31.73 -2.72
C MET A 148 -15.21 32.13 -3.45
N ASN A 149 -15.16 33.11 -4.36
CA ASN A 149 -16.32 33.56 -5.14
C ASN A 149 -17.59 33.74 -4.27
N ASN A 150 -18.65 32.99 -4.59
CA ASN A 150 -19.93 33.01 -3.90
C ASN A 150 -20.04 31.98 -2.75
N LEU A 151 -18.95 31.27 -2.43
CA LEU A 151 -18.91 30.28 -1.38
C LEU A 151 -18.83 30.95 0.00
N THR A 152 -19.42 30.31 1.00
CA THR A 152 -19.12 30.63 2.40
C THR A 152 -17.66 30.29 2.71
N LYS A 153 -17.10 30.90 3.77
CA LYS A 153 -15.73 30.61 4.23
C LYS A 153 -15.51 29.12 4.47
N GLN A 154 -16.49 28.45 5.09
CA GLN A 154 -16.40 27.02 5.40
C GLN A 154 -16.41 26.16 4.14
N GLN A 155 -17.26 26.47 3.16
CA GLN A 155 -17.29 25.76 1.88
C GLN A 155 -15.97 25.93 1.12
N TYR A 156 -15.43 27.15 1.08
CA TYR A 156 -14.15 27.43 0.44
C TYR A 156 -12.98 26.64 1.09
N LEU A 157 -12.88 26.67 2.42
CA LEU A 157 -11.84 25.91 3.14
C LEU A 157 -12.02 24.40 2.98
N SER A 158 -13.26 23.91 2.96
CA SER A 158 -13.55 22.49 2.70
C SER A 158 -13.13 22.08 1.28
N GLN A 159 -13.38 22.91 0.27
CA GLN A 159 -12.94 22.66 -1.10
C GLN A 159 -11.42 22.56 -1.21
N ILE A 160 -10.69 23.49 -0.58
CA ILE A 160 -9.22 23.46 -0.52
C ILE A 160 -8.74 22.18 0.18
N LYS A 161 -9.35 21.83 1.32
CA LYS A 161 -9.01 20.61 2.05
C LYS A 161 -9.18 19.38 1.16
N ASN A 162 -10.31 19.26 0.46
CA ASN A 162 -10.56 18.14 -0.45
C ASN A 162 -9.52 18.08 -1.58
N LEU A 163 -9.10 19.22 -2.14
CA LEU A 163 -8.04 19.25 -3.16
C LEU A 163 -6.70 18.76 -2.58
N VAL A 164 -6.32 19.24 -1.40
CA VAL A 164 -5.08 18.80 -0.71
C VAL A 164 -5.13 17.31 -0.37
N ASP A 165 -6.24 16.83 0.18
CA ASP A 165 -6.43 15.40 0.50
C ASP A 165 -6.33 14.52 -0.75
N ASN A 166 -6.90 14.97 -1.89
CA ASN A 166 -6.82 14.24 -3.16
C ASN A 166 -5.39 14.23 -3.73
N ILE A 167 -4.62 15.30 -3.51
CA ILE A 167 -3.19 15.36 -3.91
C ILE A 167 -2.38 14.36 -3.08
N ALA A 168 -2.64 14.31 -1.77
CA ALA A 168 -2.08 13.32 -0.88
C ALA A 168 -2.45 11.89 -1.29
N ALA A 169 -3.70 11.65 -1.65
CA ALA A 169 -4.17 10.34 -2.12
C ALA A 169 -3.51 9.90 -3.44
N SER A 170 -3.14 10.86 -4.27
CA SER A 170 -2.40 10.63 -5.51
C SER A 170 -0.89 10.47 -5.30
N GLY A 171 -0.41 10.52 -4.05
CA GLY A 171 0.99 10.28 -3.68
C GLY A 171 1.89 11.51 -3.64
N ALA A 172 1.33 12.72 -3.69
CA ALA A 172 2.07 13.97 -3.62
C ALA A 172 1.72 14.77 -2.36
N THR A 173 2.63 15.61 -1.89
CA THR A 173 2.41 16.52 -0.77
C THR A 173 2.53 17.97 -1.22
N ILE A 174 1.92 18.87 -0.45
CA ILE A 174 2.02 20.32 -0.63
C ILE A 174 2.53 20.90 0.68
N ASP A 175 3.43 21.86 0.59
CA ASP A 175 3.94 22.54 1.77
C ASP A 175 2.80 23.26 2.51
N PRO A 176 2.71 23.18 3.85
CA PRO A 176 1.75 23.95 4.63
C PRO A 176 1.74 25.45 4.30
N GLU A 177 2.91 26.06 4.06
CA GLU A 177 3.03 27.47 3.68
C GLU A 177 2.42 27.75 2.30
N ASP A 178 2.62 26.84 1.35
CA ASP A 178 1.98 26.93 0.02
C ASP A 178 0.46 26.82 0.14
N ILE A 179 -0.06 25.95 1.01
CA ILE A 179 -1.51 25.85 1.28
C ILE A 179 -2.04 27.20 1.79
N VAL A 180 -1.34 27.86 2.72
CA VAL A 180 -1.73 29.21 3.17
C VAL A 180 -1.72 30.20 2.02
N LEU A 181 -0.69 30.17 1.17
CA LEU A 181 -0.59 31.06 0.02
C LEU A 181 -1.78 30.88 -0.94
N TYR A 182 -2.15 29.64 -1.27
CA TYR A 182 -3.32 29.35 -2.11
C TYR A 182 -4.62 29.86 -1.47
N ILE A 183 -4.81 29.63 -0.17
CA ILE A 183 -5.97 30.15 0.57
C ILE A 183 -6.05 31.67 0.42
N LEU A 184 -4.96 32.39 0.68
CA LEU A 184 -4.93 33.86 0.65
C LEU A 184 -5.15 34.43 -0.76
N ASN A 185 -4.69 33.74 -1.80
CA ASN A 185 -4.83 34.16 -3.19
C ASN A 185 -6.27 34.03 -3.69
N GLY A 186 -7.01 33.00 -3.28
CA GLY A 186 -8.41 32.81 -3.67
C GLY A 186 -9.44 33.62 -2.87
N LEU A 187 -9.03 34.33 -1.82
CA LEU A 187 -9.92 35.22 -1.05
C LEU A 187 -10.22 36.53 -1.82
N PRO A 188 -11.45 37.07 -1.75
CA PRO A 188 -11.79 38.34 -2.39
C PRO A 188 -11.09 39.54 -1.72
N SER A 189 -11.12 40.69 -2.39
CA SER A 189 -10.46 41.93 -1.94
C SER A 189 -10.96 42.45 -0.59
N THR A 190 -12.18 42.09 -0.19
CA THR A 190 -12.75 42.40 1.13
C THR A 190 -11.92 41.84 2.30
N TYR A 191 -11.06 40.84 2.05
CA TYR A 191 -10.17 40.25 3.04
C TYR A 191 -8.75 40.82 3.01
N ASN A 192 -8.45 41.89 2.25
CA ASN A 192 -7.09 42.40 2.09
C ASN A 192 -6.39 42.71 3.42
N SER A 193 -7.08 43.30 4.39
CA SER A 193 -6.51 43.55 5.73
C SER A 193 -6.10 42.25 6.44
N PHE A 194 -6.91 41.19 6.30
CA PHE A 194 -6.58 39.85 6.80
C PHE A 194 -5.39 39.24 6.06
N LYS A 195 -5.34 39.36 4.72
CA LYS A 195 -4.19 38.87 3.92
C LYS A 195 -2.89 39.53 4.35
N THR A 196 -2.89 40.85 4.55
CA THR A 196 -1.71 41.60 5.00
C THR A 196 -1.27 41.14 6.38
N ALA A 197 -2.20 41.04 7.34
CA ALA A 197 -1.90 40.61 8.70
C ALA A 197 -1.25 39.22 8.76
N ILE A 198 -1.71 38.27 7.95
CA ILE A 198 -1.11 36.92 7.87
C ILE A 198 0.28 36.97 7.24
N ARG A 199 0.48 37.74 6.16
CA ARG A 199 1.80 37.84 5.49
C ARG A 199 2.87 38.51 6.34
N THR A 200 2.50 39.45 7.21
CA THR A 200 3.44 40.16 8.08
C THR A 200 3.70 39.45 9.42
N SER A 201 3.02 38.33 9.68
CA SER A 201 3.08 37.62 10.96
C SER A 201 3.59 36.18 10.75
N PRO A 202 4.90 35.91 10.93
CA PRO A 202 5.51 34.61 10.62
C PRO A 202 5.02 33.42 11.49
N SER A 203 4.28 33.67 12.58
CA SER A 203 3.83 32.65 13.54
C SER A 203 2.37 32.18 13.39
N LEU A 204 1.54 32.85 12.59
CA LEU A 204 0.12 32.52 12.41
C LEU A 204 -0.20 31.38 11.41
N PRO A 205 0.55 31.19 10.30
CA PRO A 205 0.28 30.12 9.32
C PRO A 205 0.28 28.72 9.95
N ILE A 206 1.19 28.48 10.90
CA ILE A 206 1.39 27.19 11.57
C ILE A 206 0.22 26.85 12.50
N LEU A 207 -0.40 27.85 13.15
CA LEU A 207 -1.47 27.64 14.13
C LEU A 207 -2.82 27.29 13.48
N ILE A 208 -3.14 27.91 12.35
CA ILE A 208 -4.42 27.68 11.63
C ILE A 208 -4.44 26.28 11.02
N ILE A 209 -3.29 25.82 10.50
CA ILE A 209 -3.14 24.45 9.98
C ILE A 209 -3.14 23.46 11.14
N SER A 210 -2.43 23.72 12.25
CA SER A 210 -2.42 22.88 13.45
C SER A 210 -3.81 22.66 14.05
N THR A 211 -4.66 23.70 14.09
CA THR A 211 -5.99 23.60 14.70
C THR A 211 -6.97 22.79 13.84
N HIS A 212 -6.74 22.70 12.51
CA HIS A 212 -7.55 21.88 11.61
C HIS A 212 -6.95 20.49 11.30
N TYR A 213 -5.63 20.30 11.44
CA TYR A 213 -4.93 19.01 11.24
C TYR A 213 -4.86 18.13 12.50
N SER A 214 -5.00 18.68 13.69
CA SER A 214 -4.99 17.92 14.96
C SER A 214 -6.21 17.00 15.14
N ALA A 215 -7.22 17.09 14.28
CA ALA A 215 -8.33 16.15 14.23
C ALA A 215 -8.00 14.83 13.50
N VAL A 216 -6.90 14.75 12.74
CA VAL A 216 -6.57 13.56 11.93
C VAL A 216 -5.49 12.68 12.57
N ARG A 217 -4.69 13.20 13.52
CA ARG A 217 -3.66 12.42 14.24
C ARG A 217 -4.10 11.80 15.58
N ARG A 218 -5.40 11.59 15.80
CA ARG A 218 -5.90 10.89 17.00
C ARG A 218 -6.33 9.44 16.76
N TYR A 219 -6.03 8.88 15.58
CA TYR A 219 -6.27 7.46 15.28
C TYR A 219 -5.11 6.84 14.48
N THR A 220 -3.90 6.99 15.00
CA THR A 220 -2.77 6.08 14.77
C THR A 220 -2.17 5.77 16.12
#